data_AF-A0A9E0IMG8-F1
#
_entry.id   AF-A0A9E0IMG8-F1
#
_cell.length_a   1.000
_cell.length_b   1.000
_cell.length_c   1.000
_cell.angle_alpha   90.00
_cell.angle_beta   90.00
_cell.angle_gamma   90.00
#
_symmetry.space_group_name_H-M   'P 1'
#
loop_
_entity.id
_entity.type
_entity.pdbx_description
1 polymer ?
#
loop_
_entity_poly.entity_id
_entity_poly.type
_entity_poly.pdbx_seq_one_letter_code
_entity_poly.pdbx_strand_id
1 'polypeptide(L)'
;MQARLFALCLSVPAVLATACDKTVDTKGFENTLRDKVTQMGLTASKVACPGNVKAKKGGVFVCAIEIAGKSYDLEVTITGIDGKRVDMDTKWKAGAMVVTSKLGPALTEELGKQLEAQVAIDCGADALTLLDDKKQARCVLSSGATKSTVVVTFDDKLVPTGWALEPVLLGRGKLEAVLAPTVQEKLGADAKVACGPDELLPRPDDGMVMCEVTGAAGKTPIKVEVDKDLNVQRWNAVAAGAP
;
A
#
# COMPACT_ATOMS: atom_id res chain seq x y z
N MET A 1 -13.10 -51.36 -83.48
CA MET A 1 -13.54 -50.05 -84.01
C MET A 1 -13.76 -49.15 -82.81
N GLN A 2 -12.72 -48.44 -82.35
CA GLN A 2 -12.37 -47.05 -82.68
C GLN A 2 -13.43 -45.99 -82.29
N ALA A 3 -12.89 -44.92 -81.68
CA ALA A 3 -13.47 -43.60 -81.30
C ALA A 3 -14.02 -43.51 -79.86
N ARG A 4 -13.70 -42.49 -79.04
CA ARG A 4 -12.91 -41.25 -79.20
C ARG A 4 -12.63 -40.66 -77.79
N LEU A 5 -11.47 -40.02 -77.64
CA LEU A 5 -11.11 -39.10 -76.56
C LEU A 5 -12.16 -37.99 -76.37
N PHE A 6 -12.45 -37.60 -75.11
CA PHE A 6 -12.60 -36.20 -74.72
C PHE A 6 -12.14 -36.02 -73.26
N ALA A 7 -11.01 -35.32 -73.11
CA ALA A 7 -10.53 -34.80 -71.85
C ALA A 7 -11.33 -33.54 -71.48
N LEU A 8 -11.79 -33.46 -70.23
CA LEU A 8 -12.31 -32.24 -69.62
C LEU A 8 -11.63 -32.06 -68.27
N CYS A 9 -10.50 -31.33 -68.29
CA CYS A 9 -9.92 -30.68 -67.13
C CYS A 9 -10.90 -29.58 -66.65
N LEU A 10 -11.69 -29.88 -65.63
CA LEU A 10 -12.35 -28.84 -64.84
C LEU A 10 -11.42 -28.47 -63.68
N SER A 11 -10.65 -27.41 -63.93
CA SER A 11 -9.86 -26.69 -62.94
C SER A 11 -10.75 -26.22 -61.79
N VAL A 12 -10.52 -26.74 -60.59
CA VAL A 12 -11.09 -26.22 -59.35
C VAL A 12 -10.33 -24.92 -59.02
N PRO A 13 -10.96 -23.73 -59.01
CA PRO A 13 -10.31 -22.56 -58.45
C PRO A 13 -10.15 -22.77 -56.95
N ALA A 14 -8.92 -22.96 -56.50
CA ALA A 14 -8.56 -22.91 -55.09
C ALA A 14 -8.86 -21.50 -54.57
N VAL A 15 -9.99 -21.35 -53.87
CA VAL A 15 -10.29 -20.15 -53.09
C VAL A 15 -9.28 -20.10 -51.95
N LEU A 16 -8.21 -19.34 -52.15
CA LEU A 16 -7.31 -18.92 -51.07
C LEU A 16 -8.12 -18.01 -50.15
N ALA A 17 -8.74 -18.58 -49.12
CA ALA A 17 -9.22 -17.81 -47.99
C ALA A 17 -8.00 -17.19 -47.32
N THR A 18 -7.68 -15.94 -47.66
CA THR A 18 -6.80 -15.10 -46.88
C THR A 18 -7.48 -14.90 -45.53
N ALA A 19 -7.19 -15.78 -44.57
CA ALA A 19 -7.48 -15.55 -43.18
C ALA A 19 -6.73 -14.27 -42.79
N CYS A 20 -7.42 -13.13 -42.83
CA CYS A 20 -6.92 -11.90 -42.22
C CYS A 20 -6.72 -12.20 -40.74
N ASP A 21 -5.49 -12.53 -40.36
CA ASP A 21 -5.07 -12.69 -38.97
C ASP A 21 -5.41 -11.39 -38.24
N LYS A 22 -6.48 -11.41 -37.43
CA LYS A 22 -6.85 -10.25 -36.61
C LYS A 22 -5.75 -10.04 -35.56
N THR A 23 -5.13 -8.87 -35.59
CA THR A 23 -4.14 -8.46 -34.60
C THR A 23 -4.76 -7.46 -33.62
N VAL A 24 -4.19 -7.42 -32.42
CA VAL A 24 -4.53 -6.43 -31.40
C VAL A 24 -3.92 -5.08 -31.78
N ASP A 25 -4.68 -4.00 -31.63
CA ASP A 25 -4.15 -2.63 -31.71
C ASP A 25 -3.37 -2.30 -30.44
N THR A 26 -2.11 -2.74 -30.39
CA THR A 26 -1.26 -2.53 -29.23
C THR A 26 -0.86 -1.06 -29.06
N LYS A 27 -0.85 -0.25 -30.12
CA LYS A 27 -0.57 1.19 -30.02
C LYS A 27 -1.71 1.96 -29.35
N GLY A 28 -2.96 1.68 -29.74
CA GLY A 28 -4.12 2.22 -29.04
C GLY A 28 -4.16 1.80 -27.56
N PHE A 29 -3.76 0.56 -27.29
CA PHE A 29 -3.66 0.06 -25.92
C PHE A 29 -2.54 0.72 -25.10
N GLU A 30 -1.37 0.98 -25.70
CA GLU A 30 -0.27 1.73 -25.06
C GLU A 30 -0.75 3.11 -24.57
N ASN A 31 -1.56 3.82 -25.37
CA ASN A 31 -2.15 5.11 -24.96
C ASN A 31 -3.12 4.94 -23.77
N THR A 32 -3.95 3.90 -23.81
CA THR A 32 -4.87 3.57 -22.69
C THR A 32 -4.09 3.30 -21.40
N LEU A 33 -2.95 2.60 -21.48
CA LEU A 33 -2.08 2.35 -20.34
C LEU A 33 -1.46 3.65 -19.81
N ARG A 34 -1.02 4.57 -20.69
CA ARG A 34 -0.53 5.89 -20.29
C ARG A 34 -1.60 6.66 -19.51
N ASP A 35 -2.83 6.72 -20.02
CA ASP A 35 -3.93 7.42 -19.37
C ASP A 35 -4.24 6.84 -17.98
N LYS A 36 -4.24 5.51 -17.84
CA LYS A 36 -4.41 4.84 -16.54
C LYS A 36 -3.30 5.20 -15.55
N VAL A 37 -2.04 5.23 -15.99
CA VAL A 37 -0.90 5.65 -15.16
C VAL A 37 -1.07 7.10 -14.71
N THR A 38 -1.52 7.98 -15.60
CA THR A 38 -1.83 9.38 -15.29
C THR A 38 -2.99 9.53 -14.30
N GLN A 39 -4.07 8.75 -14.44
CA GLN A 39 -5.18 8.74 -13.48
C GLN A 39 -4.74 8.31 -12.07
N MET A 40 -3.72 7.43 -11.99
CA MET A 40 -3.11 7.06 -10.72
C MET A 40 -2.22 8.17 -10.12
N GLY A 41 -2.02 9.29 -10.81
CA GLY A 41 -1.15 10.39 -10.39
C GLY A 41 0.33 10.15 -10.67
N LEU A 42 0.63 9.24 -11.62
CA LEU A 42 1.99 8.91 -12.04
C LEU A 42 2.19 9.32 -13.50
N THR A 43 3.46 9.43 -13.92
CA THR A 43 3.81 9.71 -15.31
C THR A 43 4.64 8.56 -15.85
N ALA A 44 4.15 7.92 -16.92
CA ALA A 44 4.95 6.97 -17.67
C ALA A 44 5.85 7.72 -18.67
N SER A 45 7.16 7.56 -18.58
CA SER A 45 8.10 8.08 -19.60
C SER A 45 7.99 7.29 -20.89
N LYS A 46 7.65 5.99 -20.79
CA LYS A 46 7.50 5.08 -21.92
C LYS A 46 6.50 3.99 -21.59
N VAL A 47 5.73 3.59 -22.61
CA VAL A 47 4.93 2.37 -22.60
C VAL A 47 5.24 1.67 -23.91
N ALA A 48 5.58 0.38 -23.84
CA ALA A 48 5.93 -0.42 -25.00
C ALA A 48 5.26 -1.80 -24.89
N CYS A 49 4.36 -2.10 -25.81
CA CYS A 49 3.74 -3.40 -25.97
C CYS A 49 4.30 -4.09 -27.22
N PRO A 50 4.32 -5.43 -27.29
CA PRO A 50 4.77 -6.14 -28.48
C PRO A 50 3.90 -5.81 -29.69
N GLY A 51 4.51 -5.73 -30.86
CA GLY A 51 3.78 -5.63 -32.12
C GLY A 51 3.14 -6.96 -32.53
N ASN A 52 2.16 -6.91 -33.44
CA ASN A 52 1.57 -8.09 -34.10
C ASN A 52 1.01 -9.17 -33.16
N VAL A 53 0.52 -8.78 -31.98
CA VAL A 53 -0.14 -9.72 -31.06
C VAL A 53 -1.41 -10.25 -31.74
N LYS A 54 -1.49 -11.57 -31.93
CA LYS A 54 -2.70 -12.20 -32.49
C LYS A 54 -3.86 -12.04 -31.51
N ALA A 55 -5.00 -11.55 -32.00
CA ALA A 55 -6.22 -11.46 -31.21
C ALA A 55 -6.79 -12.87 -31.01
N LYS A 56 -6.39 -13.52 -29.92
CA LYS A 56 -6.85 -14.85 -29.52
C LYS A 56 -7.26 -14.82 -28.06
N LYS A 57 -8.48 -15.28 -27.74
CA LYS A 57 -8.94 -15.44 -26.35
C LYS A 57 -7.99 -16.37 -25.59
N GLY A 58 -7.57 -15.96 -24.39
CA GLY A 58 -6.53 -16.60 -23.59
C GLY A 58 -5.10 -16.28 -24.02
N GLY A 59 -4.91 -15.47 -25.07
CA GLY A 59 -3.59 -14.98 -25.46
C GLY A 59 -3.03 -14.04 -24.39
N VAL A 60 -1.73 -14.20 -24.11
CA VAL A 60 -1.01 -13.40 -23.10
C VAL A 60 0.17 -12.71 -23.76
N PHE A 61 0.39 -11.45 -23.41
CA PHE A 61 1.56 -10.69 -23.80
C PHE A 61 1.97 -9.73 -22.68
N VAL A 62 3.21 -9.24 -22.72
CA VAL A 62 3.75 -8.35 -21.68
C VAL A 62 4.04 -6.99 -22.27
N CYS A 63 3.54 -5.93 -21.64
CA CYS A 63 3.93 -4.55 -21.92
C CYS A 63 4.94 -4.07 -20.88
N ALA A 64 5.96 -3.35 -21.32
CA ALA A 64 6.90 -2.66 -20.43
C ALA A 64 6.43 -1.22 -20.21
N ILE A 65 6.35 -0.80 -18.95
CA ILE A 65 5.94 0.55 -18.53
C ILE A 65 7.09 1.17 -17.74
N GLU A 66 7.65 2.27 -18.23
CA GLU A 66 8.70 3.00 -17.52
C GLU A 66 8.09 4.14 -16.68
N ILE A 67 8.28 4.09 -15.36
CA ILE A 67 7.81 5.10 -14.40
C ILE A 67 9.00 5.49 -13.51
N ALA A 68 9.27 6.79 -13.42
CA ALA A 68 10.39 7.34 -12.63
C ALA A 68 11.73 6.64 -12.89
N GLY A 69 12.02 6.30 -14.16
CA GLY A 69 13.26 5.64 -14.56
C GLY A 69 13.34 4.14 -14.29
N LYS A 70 12.28 3.52 -13.75
CA LYS A 70 12.18 2.06 -13.55
C LYS A 70 11.20 1.44 -14.53
N SER A 71 11.53 0.26 -15.05
CA SER A 71 10.67 -0.51 -15.94
C SER A 71 9.85 -1.53 -15.15
N TYR A 72 8.55 -1.56 -15.40
CA TYR A 72 7.59 -2.47 -14.80
C TYR A 72 6.91 -3.30 -15.89
N ASP A 73 6.92 -4.62 -15.72
CA ASP A 73 6.26 -5.55 -16.63
C ASP A 73 4.77 -5.68 -16.27
N LEU A 74 3.90 -5.34 -17.21
CA LEU A 74 2.46 -5.54 -17.13
C LEU A 74 2.07 -6.73 -18.02
N GLU A 75 1.63 -7.81 -17.41
CA GLU A 75 1.04 -8.94 -18.12
C GLU A 75 -0.40 -8.59 -18.52
N VAL A 76 -0.72 -8.84 -19.79
CA VAL A 76 -2.01 -8.55 -20.40
C VAL A 76 -2.59 -9.86 -20.92
N THR A 77 -3.78 -10.21 -20.44
CA THR A 77 -4.50 -11.41 -20.87
C THR A 77 -5.72 -11.01 -21.69
N ILE A 78 -5.85 -11.54 -22.89
CA ILE A 78 -7.03 -11.35 -23.73
C ILE A 78 -8.16 -12.23 -23.21
N THR A 79 -9.19 -11.63 -22.63
CA THR A 79 -10.31 -12.36 -22.00
C THR A 79 -11.50 -12.56 -22.92
N GLY A 80 -11.64 -11.71 -23.96
CA GLY A 80 -12.78 -11.74 -24.87
C GLY A 80 -12.46 -11.13 -26.23
N ILE A 81 -13.18 -11.58 -27.26
CA ILE A 81 -13.13 -11.00 -28.61
C ILE A 81 -14.56 -10.94 -29.11
N ASP A 82 -15.04 -9.73 -29.35
CA ASP A 82 -16.37 -9.46 -29.90
C ASP A 82 -16.26 -8.51 -31.10
N GLY A 83 -16.41 -9.06 -32.30
CA GLY A 83 -16.26 -8.30 -33.55
C GLY A 83 -14.86 -7.66 -33.70
N LYS A 84 -14.78 -6.36 -33.42
CA LYS A 84 -13.54 -5.56 -33.40
C LYS A 84 -13.03 -5.24 -31.99
N ARG A 85 -13.83 -5.52 -30.96
CA ARG A 85 -13.51 -5.29 -29.56
C ARG A 85 -12.70 -6.47 -29.03
N VAL A 86 -11.62 -6.17 -28.32
CA VAL A 86 -10.79 -7.15 -27.61
C VAL A 86 -10.84 -6.76 -26.13
N ASP A 87 -11.42 -7.63 -25.31
CA ASP A 87 -11.44 -7.44 -23.86
C ASP A 87 -10.15 -7.99 -23.27
N MET A 88 -9.57 -7.25 -22.32
CA MET A 88 -8.28 -7.56 -21.72
C MET A 88 -8.31 -7.36 -20.21
N ASP A 89 -7.63 -8.23 -19.49
CA ASP A 89 -7.28 -8.08 -18.08
C ASP A 89 -5.79 -7.78 -17.95
N THR A 90 -5.40 -7.06 -16.90
CA THR A 90 -4.02 -6.59 -16.70
C THR A 90 -3.54 -6.86 -15.29
N LYS A 91 -2.35 -7.44 -15.16
CA LYS A 91 -1.71 -7.72 -13.88
C LYS A 91 -0.24 -7.37 -13.92
N TRP A 92 0.25 -6.72 -12.88
CA TRP A 92 1.68 -6.49 -12.74
C TRP A 92 2.39 -7.82 -12.50
N LYS A 93 3.42 -8.09 -13.30
CA LYS A 93 4.17 -9.35 -13.24
C LYS A 93 4.92 -9.52 -11.92
N ALA A 94 5.35 -8.40 -11.31
CA ALA A 94 6.04 -8.39 -10.03
C ALA A 94 5.10 -8.65 -8.83
N GLY A 95 3.77 -8.60 -9.02
CA GLY A 95 2.79 -8.68 -7.95
C GLY A 95 2.02 -7.36 -7.75
N ALA A 96 1.15 -7.32 -6.75
CA ALA A 96 0.34 -6.14 -6.46
C ALA A 96 1.22 -4.95 -6.05
N MET A 97 0.93 -3.76 -6.58
CA MET A 97 1.68 -2.54 -6.28
C MET A 97 0.75 -1.38 -5.94
N VAL A 98 1.19 -0.49 -5.05
CA VAL A 98 0.48 0.73 -4.66
C VAL A 98 1.32 1.97 -4.91
N VAL A 99 0.66 3.12 -5.12
CA VAL A 99 1.33 4.39 -5.43
C VAL A 99 1.91 5.00 -4.15
N THR A 100 3.24 4.98 -4.03
CA THR A 100 3.95 5.43 -2.83
C THR A 100 3.66 6.90 -2.50
N SER A 101 3.58 7.76 -3.52
CA SER A 101 3.32 9.20 -3.36
C SER A 101 1.91 9.53 -2.84
N LYS A 102 0.97 8.59 -2.92
CA LYS A 102 -0.37 8.72 -2.32
C LYS A 102 -0.42 8.09 -0.93
N LEU A 103 0.28 6.98 -0.74
CA LEU A 103 0.27 6.23 0.52
C LEU A 103 0.92 7.02 1.67
N GLY A 104 2.12 7.56 1.47
CA GLY A 104 2.87 8.27 2.52
C GLY A 104 2.12 9.46 3.12
N PRO A 105 1.59 10.40 2.31
CA PRO A 105 0.80 11.53 2.82
C PRO A 105 -0.48 11.10 3.53
N ALA A 106 -1.22 10.12 2.99
CA ALA A 106 -2.45 9.62 3.61
C ALA A 106 -2.17 9.01 5.00
N LEU A 107 -1.09 8.24 5.13
CA LEU A 107 -0.66 7.70 6.42
C LEU A 107 -0.17 8.78 7.38
N THR A 108 0.57 9.77 6.88
CA THR A 108 1.03 10.91 7.70
C THR A 108 -0.14 11.64 8.32
N GLU A 109 -1.18 11.93 7.53
CA GLU A 109 -2.38 12.61 8.02
C GLU A 109 -3.15 11.77 9.05
N GLU A 110 -3.41 10.49 8.74
CA GLU A 110 -4.15 9.59 9.63
C GLU A 110 -3.40 9.35 10.94
N LEU A 111 -2.13 8.94 10.87
CA LEU A 111 -1.34 8.59 12.05
C LEU A 111 -1.02 9.81 12.91
N GLY A 112 -0.80 10.97 12.29
CA GLY A 112 -0.60 12.22 13.04
C GLY A 112 -1.83 12.59 13.87
N LYS A 113 -3.05 12.41 13.32
CA LYS A 113 -4.29 12.63 14.07
C LYS A 113 -4.49 11.59 15.18
N GLN A 114 -4.29 10.31 14.88
CA GLN A 114 -4.53 9.22 15.82
C GLN A 114 -3.60 9.25 17.03
N LEU A 115 -2.34 9.62 16.80
CA LEU A 115 -1.30 9.70 17.81
C LEU A 115 -1.17 11.09 18.45
N GLU A 116 -1.87 12.10 17.92
CA GLU A 116 -1.74 13.51 18.34
C GLU A 116 -0.27 13.98 18.38
N ALA A 117 0.49 13.61 17.35
CA ALA A 117 1.94 13.84 17.26
C ALA A 117 2.37 14.20 15.84
N GLN A 118 3.50 14.89 15.72
CA GLN A 118 4.13 15.13 14.42
C GLN A 118 4.86 13.87 13.97
N VAL A 119 4.44 13.32 12.84
CA VAL A 119 5.01 12.10 12.27
C VAL A 119 5.45 12.33 10.83
N ALA A 120 6.52 11.65 10.44
CA ALA A 120 6.96 11.54 9.05
C ALA A 120 6.89 10.07 8.63
N ILE A 121 6.21 9.80 7.51
CA ILE A 121 6.09 8.46 6.94
C ILE A 121 6.95 8.33 5.68
N ASP A 122 7.86 7.36 5.69
CA ASP A 122 8.67 6.96 4.54
C ASP A 122 8.25 5.57 4.04
N CYS A 123 7.64 5.50 2.86
CA CYS A 123 7.24 4.25 2.22
C CYS A 123 8.25 3.79 1.14
N GLY A 124 9.46 4.35 1.14
CA GLY A 124 10.51 4.08 0.16
C GLY A 124 10.58 5.14 -0.95
N ALA A 125 11.69 5.11 -1.69
CA ALA A 125 11.99 6.09 -2.75
C ALA A 125 11.30 5.80 -4.09
N ASP A 126 10.69 4.63 -4.24
CA ASP A 126 10.12 4.18 -5.51
C ASP A 126 8.72 4.75 -5.72
N ALA A 127 8.37 5.06 -6.97
CA ALA A 127 7.04 5.55 -7.32
C ALA A 127 5.92 4.54 -7.00
N LEU A 128 6.28 3.25 -7.01
CA LEU A 128 5.41 2.12 -6.70
C LEU A 128 6.03 1.29 -5.58
N THR A 129 5.21 0.91 -4.60
CA THR A 129 5.57 -0.02 -3.53
C THR A 129 4.99 -1.39 -3.85
N LEU A 130 5.82 -2.43 -3.87
CA LEU A 130 5.38 -3.80 -4.03
C LEU A 130 4.77 -4.32 -2.72
N LEU A 131 3.60 -4.96 -2.80
CA LEU A 131 2.97 -5.61 -1.67
C LEU A 131 3.55 -7.02 -1.48
N ASP A 132 3.66 -7.45 -0.23
CA ASP A 132 4.03 -8.84 0.08
C ASP A 132 2.91 -9.85 -0.23
N ASP A 133 3.15 -11.13 0.08
CA ASP A 133 2.20 -12.22 -0.12
C ASP A 133 0.90 -12.06 0.69
N LYS A 134 0.94 -11.27 1.77
CA LYS A 134 -0.20 -10.89 2.61
C LYS A 134 -0.85 -9.58 2.18
N LYS A 135 -0.43 -9.03 1.03
CA LYS A 135 -0.90 -7.74 0.51
C LYS A 135 -0.60 -6.60 1.47
N GLN A 136 0.58 -6.61 2.07
CA GLN A 136 1.00 -5.57 2.99
C GLN A 136 2.06 -4.68 2.36
N ALA A 137 1.93 -3.37 2.61
CA ALA A 137 3.01 -2.41 2.41
C ALA A 137 3.63 -2.06 3.77
N ARG A 138 4.95 -1.87 3.78
CA ARG A 138 5.69 -1.46 4.97
C ARG A 138 6.26 -0.07 4.74
N CYS A 139 5.92 0.85 5.64
CA CYS A 139 6.48 2.19 5.69
C CYS A 139 7.16 2.40 7.05
N VAL A 140 8.12 3.31 7.12
CA VAL A 140 8.77 3.71 8.36
C VAL A 140 8.11 4.99 8.85
N LEU A 141 7.50 4.93 10.03
CA LEU A 141 7.11 6.10 10.80
C LEU A 141 8.31 6.59 11.60
N SER A 142 8.51 7.90 11.60
CA SER A 142 9.47 8.57 12.47
C SER A 142 8.86 9.79 13.16
N SER A 143 9.18 9.98 14.43
CA SER A 143 8.86 11.17 15.23
C SER A 143 10.01 11.42 16.20
N GLY A 144 10.81 12.46 15.94
CA GLY A 144 12.06 12.68 16.65
C GLY A 144 13.01 11.47 16.52
N ALA A 145 13.41 10.90 17.66
CA ALA A 145 14.25 9.70 17.70
C ALA A 145 13.43 8.39 17.60
N THR A 146 12.12 8.45 17.82
CA THR A 146 11.25 7.27 17.81
C THR A 146 10.94 6.83 16.38
N LYS A 147 11.06 5.53 16.13
CA LYS A 147 10.74 4.90 14.85
C LYS A 147 9.84 3.69 15.07
N SER A 148 8.95 3.45 14.10
CA SER A 148 8.13 2.25 14.04
C SER A 148 7.84 1.88 12.58
N THR A 149 7.56 0.61 12.31
CA THR A 149 7.10 0.16 11.01
C THR A 149 5.58 0.24 10.95
N VAL A 150 5.06 1.02 10.02
CA VAL A 150 3.64 0.99 9.64
C VAL A 150 3.43 -0.16 8.68
N VAL A 151 2.62 -1.14 9.06
CA VAL A 151 2.21 -2.24 8.22
C VAL A 151 0.79 -1.97 7.75
N VAL A 152 0.61 -1.64 6.47
CA VAL A 152 -0.71 -1.36 5.87
C VAL A 152 -1.19 -2.58 5.13
N THR A 153 -2.41 -3.04 5.41
CA THR A 153 -3.01 -4.21 4.76
C THR A 153 -4.03 -3.79 3.71
N PHE A 154 -4.00 -4.41 2.53
CA PHE A 154 -4.88 -4.10 1.41
C PHE A 154 -5.78 -5.28 1.04
N ASP A 155 -6.98 -4.98 0.54
CA ASP A 155 -7.87 -5.98 -0.04
C ASP A 155 -7.48 -6.36 -1.49
N ASP A 156 -8.28 -7.22 -2.13
CA ASP A 156 -8.08 -7.64 -3.52
C ASP A 156 -8.17 -6.49 -4.54
N LYS A 157 -8.81 -5.39 -4.16
CA LYS A 157 -8.99 -4.19 -4.99
C LYS A 157 -7.94 -3.12 -4.66
N LEU A 158 -6.94 -3.46 -3.84
CA LEU A 158 -5.89 -2.56 -3.37
C LEU A 158 -6.44 -1.37 -2.56
N VAL A 159 -7.55 -1.58 -1.85
CA VAL A 159 -8.11 -0.63 -0.89
C VAL A 159 -7.48 -0.92 0.49
N PRO A 160 -6.91 0.08 1.18
CA PRO A 160 -6.43 -0.10 2.55
C PRO A 160 -7.59 -0.56 3.46
N THR A 161 -7.36 -1.63 4.21
CA THR A 161 -8.34 -2.21 5.16
C THR A 161 -7.97 -1.97 6.62
N GLY A 162 -6.70 -1.64 6.88
CA GLY A 162 -6.20 -1.34 8.20
C GLY A 162 -4.70 -1.12 8.20
N TRP A 163 -4.18 -0.67 9.34
CA TRP A 163 -2.76 -0.51 9.59
C TRP A 163 -2.40 -0.94 11.01
N ALA A 164 -1.14 -1.33 11.21
CA ALA A 164 -0.55 -1.64 12.51
C ALA A 164 0.84 -1.00 12.63
N LEU A 165 1.28 -0.77 13.87
CA LEU A 165 2.60 -0.25 14.19
C LEU A 165 3.45 -1.34 14.85
N GLU A 166 4.70 -1.49 14.38
CA GLU A 166 5.68 -2.45 14.89
C GLU A 166 7.01 -1.72 15.20
N PRO A 167 7.34 -1.44 16.49
CA PRO A 167 6.51 -1.67 17.68
C PRO A 167 5.31 -0.71 17.74
N VAL A 168 4.29 -1.08 18.54
CA VAL A 168 3.13 -0.22 18.80
C VAL A 168 3.60 1.05 19.49
N LEU A 169 3.09 2.21 19.04
CA LEU A 169 3.41 3.50 19.63
C LEU A 169 2.20 4.11 20.34
N LEU A 170 2.48 4.85 21.40
CA LEU A 170 1.53 5.64 22.17
C LEU A 170 1.81 7.13 21.92
N GLY A 171 0.77 7.91 21.66
CA GLY A 171 0.85 9.36 21.68
C GLY A 171 1.01 9.86 23.10
N ARG A 172 2.15 10.49 23.43
CA ARG A 172 2.42 11.01 24.77
C ARG A 172 1.33 11.99 25.22
N GLY A 173 0.98 12.95 24.37
CA GLY A 173 -0.01 13.98 24.69
C GLY A 173 -1.38 13.37 25.04
N LYS A 174 -1.83 12.40 24.24
CA LYS A 174 -3.06 11.65 24.48
C LYS A 174 -3.01 10.86 25.80
N LEU A 175 -1.90 10.18 26.08
CA LEU A 175 -1.70 9.43 27.32
C LEU A 175 -1.75 10.36 28.55
N GLU A 176 -1.02 11.47 28.50
CA GLU A 176 -1.00 12.47 29.57
C GLU A 176 -2.37 13.11 29.80
N ALA A 177 -3.10 13.41 28.72
CA ALA A 177 -4.46 13.96 28.78
C ALA A 177 -5.46 13.00 29.43
N VAL A 178 -5.34 11.69 29.19
CA VAL A 178 -6.15 10.66 29.83
C VAL A 178 -5.81 10.52 31.32
N LEU A 179 -4.52 10.61 31.68
CA LEU A 179 -4.07 10.45 33.07
C LEU A 179 -4.38 11.67 33.94
N ALA A 180 -4.24 12.88 33.39
CA ALA A 180 -4.27 14.12 34.14
C ALA A 180 -5.48 14.26 35.09
N PRO A 181 -6.74 13.99 34.68
CA PRO A 181 -7.89 14.14 35.58
C PRO A 181 -7.79 13.24 36.82
N THR A 182 -7.42 11.96 36.64
CA THR A 182 -7.33 11.01 37.75
C THR A 182 -6.15 11.29 38.68
N VAL A 183 -5.06 11.84 38.13
CA VAL A 183 -3.90 12.28 38.90
C VAL A 183 -4.24 13.52 39.72
N GLN A 184 -4.92 14.50 39.12
CA GLN A 184 -5.34 15.72 39.79
C GLN A 184 -6.37 15.46 40.90
N GLU A 185 -7.29 14.53 40.69
CA GLU A 185 -8.24 14.09 41.72
C GLU A 185 -7.54 13.53 42.96
N LYS A 186 -6.47 12.73 42.78
CA LYS A 186 -5.77 12.07 43.89
C LYS A 186 -4.70 12.94 44.54
N LEU A 187 -3.99 13.77 43.76
CA LEU A 187 -2.77 14.45 44.20
C LEU A 187 -2.89 15.97 44.25
N GLY A 188 -4.02 16.54 43.80
CA GLY A 188 -4.28 17.97 43.79
C GLY A 188 -4.36 18.55 42.38
N ALA A 189 -5.13 19.63 42.22
CA ALA A 189 -5.40 20.26 40.92
C ALA A 189 -4.14 20.82 40.22
N ASP A 190 -3.05 21.06 40.96
CA ASP A 190 -1.76 21.52 40.45
C ASP A 190 -0.88 20.38 39.91
N ALA A 191 -1.25 19.12 40.14
CA ALA A 191 -0.49 17.97 39.68
C ALA A 191 -0.43 17.89 38.15
N LYS A 192 0.77 17.64 37.62
CA LYS A 192 1.06 17.49 36.19
C LYS A 192 1.67 16.13 35.92
N VAL A 193 1.29 15.50 34.81
CA VAL A 193 1.83 14.22 34.35
C VAL A 193 2.79 14.47 33.20
N ALA A 194 3.94 13.79 33.21
CA ALA A 194 4.91 13.78 32.12
C ALA A 194 5.36 12.34 31.83
N CYS A 195 5.09 11.83 30.64
CA CYS A 195 5.39 10.44 30.24
C CYS A 195 6.63 10.33 29.34
N GLY A 196 7.65 11.16 29.60
CA GLY A 196 8.92 11.16 28.86
C GLY A 196 9.08 12.32 27.86
N PRO A 197 10.28 12.45 27.25
CA PRO A 197 10.61 13.60 26.41
C PRO A 197 10.10 13.52 24.97
N ASP A 198 9.82 12.31 24.47
CA ASP A 198 9.40 12.08 23.08
C ASP A 198 7.88 12.22 22.89
N GLU A 199 7.44 12.72 21.73
CA GLU A 199 6.00 12.80 21.42
C GLU A 199 5.36 11.42 21.28
N LEU A 200 6.14 10.43 20.84
CA LEU A 200 5.73 9.05 20.70
C LEU A 200 6.57 8.14 21.59
N LEU A 201 5.87 7.25 22.30
CA LEU A 201 6.45 6.29 23.22
C LEU A 201 6.21 4.88 22.68
N PRO A 202 7.24 4.02 22.54
CA PRO A 202 7.00 2.62 22.27
C PRO A 202 6.22 2.00 23.43
N ARG A 203 5.16 1.26 23.14
CA ARG A 203 4.41 0.50 24.15
C ARG A 203 5.28 -0.66 24.63
N PRO A 204 5.64 -0.73 25.93
CA PRO A 204 6.40 -1.85 26.46
C PRO A 204 5.62 -3.17 26.38
N ASP A 205 6.35 -4.29 26.28
CA ASP A 205 5.74 -5.63 26.17
C ASP A 205 4.93 -6.01 27.43
N ASP A 206 5.32 -5.52 28.60
CA ASP A 206 4.60 -5.70 29.86
C ASP A 206 3.41 -4.74 30.02
N GLY A 207 3.20 -3.84 29.06
CA GLY A 207 2.15 -2.83 29.08
C GLY A 207 2.36 -1.71 30.11
N MET A 208 3.53 -1.63 30.75
CA MET A 208 3.79 -0.67 31.83
C MET A 208 4.59 0.54 31.33
N VAL A 209 3.91 1.67 31.15
CA VAL A 209 4.55 2.94 30.80
C VAL A 209 4.98 3.68 32.06
N MET A 210 6.22 4.16 32.07
CA MET A 210 6.74 4.99 33.15
C MET A 210 6.42 6.46 32.88
N CYS A 211 5.76 7.12 33.84
CA CYS A 211 5.54 8.56 33.81
C CYS A 211 6.03 9.20 35.13
N GLU A 212 6.13 10.51 35.16
CA GLU A 212 6.46 11.31 36.34
C GLU A 212 5.28 12.25 36.63
N VAL A 213 4.85 12.30 37.89
CA VAL A 213 3.92 13.31 38.38
C VAL A 213 4.70 14.39 39.10
N THR A 214 4.47 15.65 38.74
CA THR A 214 4.98 16.82 39.47
C THR A 214 3.81 17.50 40.18
N GLY A 215 3.88 17.61 41.51
CA GLY A 215 2.92 18.38 42.31
C GLY A 215 3.62 19.14 43.44
N ALA A 216 2.85 19.67 44.41
CA ALA A 216 3.39 20.39 45.56
C ALA A 216 4.47 19.63 46.37
N ALA A 217 4.37 18.29 46.43
CA ALA A 217 5.32 17.43 47.14
C ALA A 217 6.60 17.11 46.32
N GLY A 218 6.72 17.64 45.10
CA GLY A 218 7.83 17.37 44.19
C GLY A 218 7.47 16.35 43.09
N LYS A 219 8.50 15.68 42.57
CA LYS A 219 8.43 14.74 41.46
C LYS A 219 8.31 13.31 41.98
N THR A 220 7.32 12.56 41.50
CA THR A 220 7.08 11.17 41.87
C THR A 220 6.89 10.31 40.62
N PRO A 221 7.70 9.25 40.41
CA PRO A 221 7.48 8.32 39.32
C PRO A 221 6.21 7.50 39.53
N ILE A 222 5.48 7.24 38.45
CA ILE A 222 4.29 6.39 38.43
C ILE A 222 4.44 5.32 37.34
N LYS A 223 3.90 4.13 37.60
CA LYS A 223 3.70 3.06 36.61
C LYS A 223 2.27 3.13 36.11
N VAL A 224 2.10 3.20 34.79
CA VAL A 224 0.80 3.26 34.11
C VAL A 224 0.61 2.00 33.30
N GLU A 225 -0.43 1.24 33.59
CA GLU A 225 -0.80 0.05 32.82
C GLU A 225 -1.66 0.44 31.63
N VAL A 226 -1.19 0.08 30.43
CA VAL A 226 -1.84 0.35 29.16
C VAL A 226 -2.14 -0.98 28.46
N ASP A 227 -3.42 -1.22 28.19
CA ASP A 227 -3.86 -2.44 27.50
C ASP A 227 -3.47 -2.45 26.01
N LYS A 228 -3.83 -3.54 25.32
CA LYS A 228 -3.55 -3.74 23.90
C LYS A 228 -4.30 -2.77 22.98
N ASP A 229 -5.40 -2.21 23.49
CA ASP A 229 -6.25 -1.25 22.80
C ASP A 229 -5.84 0.20 23.16
N LEU A 230 -4.70 0.34 23.85
CA LEU A 230 -4.07 1.59 24.27
C LEU A 230 -4.88 2.38 25.30
N ASN A 231 -5.75 1.71 26.06
CA ASN A 231 -6.48 2.32 27.14
C ASN A 231 -5.69 2.20 28.46
N VAL A 232 -5.72 3.28 29.24
CA VAL A 232 -5.19 3.30 30.61
C VAL A 232 -6.10 2.48 31.52
N GLN A 233 -5.56 1.43 32.11
CA GLN A 233 -6.29 0.55 33.02
C GLN A 233 -6.15 1.01 34.48
N ARG A 234 -4.93 1.31 34.88
CA ARG A 234 -4.61 1.79 36.23
C ARG A 234 -3.25 2.48 36.26
N TRP A 235 -3.00 3.25 37.31
CA TRP A 235 -1.68 3.79 37.61
C TRP A 235 -1.40 3.74 39.11
N ASN A 236 -0.12 3.61 39.46
CA ASN A 236 0.34 3.57 40.85
C ASN A 236 1.66 4.33 40.99
N ALA A 237 1.83 5.03 42.12
CA ALA A 237 3.12 5.61 42.49
C ALA A 237 4.15 4.50 42.73
N VAL A 238 5.35 4.71 42.22
CA VAL A 238 6.50 3.85 42.51
C VAL A 238 7.16 4.37 43.76
N ALA A 239 7.25 3.53 44.79
CA ALA A 239 7.95 3.89 46.02
C ALA A 239 9.41 4.24 45.70
N ALA A 240 9.90 5.35 46.25
CA ALA A 240 11.30 5.75 46.10
C ALA A 240 12.22 4.61 46.59
N GLY A 241 12.97 3.99 45.66
CA GLY A 241 13.90 2.89 45.95
C GLY A 241 13.43 1.48 45.58
N ALA A 242 12.26 1.31 44.96
CA ALA A 242 11.89 0.02 44.35
C ALA A 242 12.49 -0.10 42.93
N PRO A 243 13.17 -1.21 42.59
CA PRO A 243 13.74 -1.43 41.26
C PRO A 243 12.69 -1.52 40.14
#